data_AF-A0AA94F5A7-F1
#
_entry.id   AF-A0AA94F5A7-F1
#
_cell.length_a   1.000
_cell.length_b   1.000
_cell.length_c   1.000
_cell.angle_alpha   90.00
_cell.angle_beta   90.00
_cell.angle_gamma   90.00
#
_symmetry.space_group_name_H-M   'P 1'
#
loop_
_entity.id
_entity.type
_entity.pdbx_description
1 polymer ?
#
loop_
_entity_poly.entity_id
_entity_poly.type
_entity_poly.pdbx_seq_one_letter_code
_entity_poly.pdbx_strand_id
1 'polypeptide(L)'
;MNSNVIPLRIVDKGNTNLLLLIKDEFTENNLVSLINLAKNLNNLQATNVTYFSFPNYNKFEHEQTVANVLALKGIDENFKSQIKVVKHNIDFRNNE
;
A
#
# COMPACT_ATOMS: atom_id res chain seq x y z
N MET A 1 4.65 3.43 -16.92
CA MET A 1 4.40 2.70 -15.66
C MET A 1 5.69 1.99 -15.29
N ASN A 2 6.27 2.27 -14.11
CA ASN A 2 7.43 1.50 -13.66
C ASN A 2 7.02 0.04 -13.52
N SER A 3 7.75 -0.87 -14.17
CA SER A 3 7.53 -2.32 -14.17
C SER A 3 7.73 -3.00 -12.79
N ASN A 4 7.77 -2.23 -11.71
CA ASN A 4 8.16 -2.65 -10.37
C ASN A 4 6.99 -2.79 -9.40
N VAL A 5 5.76 -2.55 -9.86
CA VAL A 5 4.55 -2.67 -9.03
C VAL A 5 3.62 -3.70 -9.64
N ILE A 6 3.27 -4.73 -8.86
CA ILE A 6 2.24 -5.70 -9.21
C ILE A 6 0.98 -5.33 -8.41
N PRO A 7 -0.05 -4.78 -9.07
CA PRO A 7 -1.35 -4.54 -8.43
C PRO A 7 -2.18 -5.83 -8.42
N LEU A 8 -2.74 -6.15 -7.27
CA LEU A 8 -3.64 -7.29 -7.07
C LEU A 8 -4.88 -6.83 -6.31
N ARG A 9 -6.06 -7.15 -6.84
CA ARG A 9 -7.33 -6.95 -6.13
C ARG A 9 -7.83 -8.29 -5.62
N ILE A 10 -8.08 -8.38 -4.32
CA ILE A 10 -8.59 -9.58 -3.64
C ILE A 10 -9.94 -9.24 -3.03
N VAL A 11 -10.95 -10.05 -3.29
CA VAL A 11 -12.26 -9.96 -2.65
C VAL A 11 -12.44 -11.21 -1.79
N ASP A 12 -12.52 -11.04 -0.47
CA ASP A 12 -12.76 -12.13 0.47
C ASP A 12 -13.87 -11.76 1.45
N LYS A 13 -14.90 -12.61 1.56
CA LYS A 13 -16.07 -12.43 2.44
C LYS A 13 -16.67 -11.01 2.40
N GLY A 14 -16.74 -10.40 1.21
CA GLY A 14 -17.28 -9.06 1.01
C GLY A 14 -16.28 -7.92 1.26
N ASN A 15 -15.06 -8.20 1.70
CA ASN A 15 -13.99 -7.21 1.83
C ASN A 15 -13.14 -7.18 0.58
N THR A 16 -13.03 -6.00 -0.04
CA THR A 16 -12.17 -5.77 -1.20
C THR A 16 -10.86 -5.14 -0.75
N ASN A 17 -9.75 -5.82 -0.98
CA ASN A 17 -8.42 -5.36 -0.66
C ASN A 17 -7.63 -5.10 -1.95
N LEU A 18 -6.94 -3.97 -2.01
CA LEU A 18 -5.98 -3.67 -3.06
C LEU A 18 -4.57 -3.89 -2.50
N LEU A 19 -3.82 -4.83 -3.06
CA LEU A 19 -2.41 -5.03 -2.77
C LEU A 19 -1.57 -4.43 -3.88
N LEU A 20 -0.61 -3.60 -3.51
CA LEU A 20 0.45 -3.12 -4.40
C LEU A 20 1.75 -3.75 -3.91
N LEU A 21 2.19 -4.79 -4.62
CA LEU A 21 3.46 -5.47 -4.34
C LEU A 21 4.56 -4.72 -5.07
N ILE A 22 5.46 -4.08 -4.32
CA ILE A 22 6.46 -3.15 -4.85
C ILE A 22 7.84 -3.78 -4.74
N LYS A 23 8.54 -3.93 -5.87
CA LYS A 23 9.90 -4.46 -5.92
C LYS A 23 10.94 -3.47 -5.39
N ASP A 24 10.69 -2.17 -5.54
CA ASP A 24 11.60 -1.11 -5.14
C ASP A 24 11.68 -0.97 -3.62
N GLU A 25 12.79 -0.40 -3.13
CA GLU A 25 12.91 -0.05 -1.73
C GLU A 25 11.93 1.06 -1.33
N PHE A 26 11.54 1.01 -0.06
CA PHE A 26 10.72 2.04 0.57
C PHE A 26 11.46 3.38 0.57
N THR A 27 10.83 4.38 -0.03
CA THR A 27 11.24 5.79 0.06
C THR A 27 10.00 6.66 0.14
N GLU A 28 10.14 7.87 0.69
CA GLU A 28 9.06 8.85 0.74
C GLU A 28 8.50 9.16 -0.66
N ASN A 29 9.37 9.43 -1.62
CA ASN A 29 9.01 9.76 -3.00
C ASN A 29 8.24 8.62 -3.69
N ASN A 30 8.66 7.37 -3.46
CA ASN A 30 7.95 6.21 -3.99
C ASN A 30 6.57 6.09 -3.35
N LEU A 31 6.45 6.25 -2.04
CA LEU A 31 5.17 6.17 -1.34
C LEU A 31 4.17 7.23 -1.81
N VAL A 32 4.60 8.49 -2.00
CA VAL A 32 3.76 9.56 -2.56
C VAL A 32 3.23 9.18 -3.94
N SER A 33 4.12 8.69 -4.82
CA SER A 33 3.75 8.29 -6.17
C SER A 33 2.76 7.12 -6.18
N LEU A 34 2.98 6.14 -5.30
CA LEU A 34 2.12 4.97 -5.13
C LEU A 34 0.75 5.32 -4.56
N ILE A 35 0.66 6.28 -3.64
CA ILE A 35 -0.60 6.80 -3.13
C ILE A 35 -1.43 7.41 -4.26
N ASN A 36 -0.82 8.23 -5.10
CA ASN A 36 -1.52 8.81 -6.26
C ASN A 36 -2.00 7.71 -7.23
N LEU A 37 -1.19 6.68 -7.46
CA LEU A 37 -1.60 5.51 -8.25
C LEU A 37 -2.79 4.79 -7.61
N ALA A 38 -2.73 4.50 -6.31
CA ALA A 38 -3.77 3.79 -5.59
C ALA A 38 -5.11 4.55 -5.62
N LYS A 39 -5.09 5.88 -5.52
CA LYS A 39 -6.28 6.72 -5.67
C LYS A 39 -6.93 6.55 -7.04
N ASN A 40 -6.13 6.60 -8.10
CA ASN A 40 -6.61 6.37 -9.47
C ASN A 40 -7.15 4.95 -9.68
N LEU A 41 -6.61 3.95 -8.97
CA LEU A 41 -7.12 2.56 -9.01
C LEU A 41 -8.37 2.36 -8.13
N ASN A 42 -8.63 3.26 -7.19
CA ASN A 42 -9.75 3.21 -6.24
C ASN A 42 -10.95 4.08 -6.68
N ASN A 43 -11.07 4.38 -7.98
CA ASN A 43 -12.12 5.27 -8.51
C ASN A 43 -13.57 4.83 -8.24
N LEU A 44 -13.82 3.58 -7.82
CA LEU A 44 -15.14 3.09 -7.42
C LEU A 44 -15.35 3.06 -5.89
N GLN A 45 -14.37 3.51 -5.10
CA GLN A 45 -14.34 3.50 -3.63
C GLN A 45 -14.68 2.17 -2.95
N ALA A 46 -14.74 1.07 -3.71
CA ALA A 46 -15.12 -0.25 -3.21
C ALA A 46 -14.01 -0.92 -2.39
N THR A 47 -12.81 -0.33 -2.33
CA THR A 47 -11.67 -0.90 -1.60
C THR A 47 -11.76 -0.56 -0.12
N ASN A 48 -11.77 -1.58 0.74
CA ASN A 48 -11.76 -1.43 2.19
C ASN A 48 -10.35 -1.14 2.71
N VAL A 49 -9.32 -1.79 2.15
CA VAL A 49 -7.92 -1.61 2.58
C VAL A 49 -7.00 -1.63 1.37
N THR A 50 -6.06 -0.69 1.32
CA THR A 50 -4.95 -0.65 0.35
C THR A 50 -3.64 -0.98 1.07
N TYR A 51 -3.00 -2.06 0.67
CA TYR A 51 -1.71 -2.49 1.18
C TYR A 51 -0.59 -2.07 0.22
N PHE A 52 0.37 -1.27 0.69
CA PHE A 52 1.64 -1.06 0.02
C PHE A 52 2.68 -1.98 0.65
N SER A 53 3.05 -3.03 -0.07
CA SER A 53 4.03 -4.00 0.40
C SER A 53 5.39 -3.67 -0.20
N PHE A 54 6.42 -3.48 0.64
CA PHE A 54 7.80 -3.23 0.21
C PHE A 54 8.77 -4.29 0.79
N PRO A 55 9.88 -4.63 0.12
CA PRO A 55 10.82 -5.64 0.59
C PRO A 55 11.56 -5.22 1.87
N ASN A 56 11.91 -3.94 2.00
CA ASN A 56 12.73 -3.41 3.10
C ASN A 56 11.93 -2.57 4.11
N TYR A 57 10.59 -2.57 4.07
CA TYR A 57 9.83 -1.77 5.02
C TYR A 57 10.05 -2.25 6.46
N ASN A 58 10.48 -1.33 7.31
CA ASN A 58 10.59 -1.50 8.76
C ASN A 58 9.70 -0.47 9.44
N LYS A 59 8.77 -0.92 10.28
CA LYS A 59 7.82 -0.02 10.97
C LYS A 59 8.54 0.99 11.86
N PHE A 60 9.54 0.56 12.64
CA PHE A 60 10.24 1.45 13.58
C PHE A 60 11.02 2.55 12.86
N GLU A 61 11.56 2.26 11.68
CA GLU A 61 12.37 3.21 10.90
C GLU A 61 11.50 4.12 10.02
N HIS A 62 10.37 3.62 9.51
CA HIS A 62 9.63 4.28 8.44
C HIS A 62 8.25 4.82 8.84
N GLU A 63 7.73 4.51 10.02
CA GLU A 63 6.40 4.95 10.45
C GLU A 63 6.24 6.47 10.44
N GLN A 64 7.28 7.22 10.85
CA GLN A 64 7.25 8.68 10.78
C GLN A 64 7.18 9.19 9.34
N THR A 65 7.91 8.58 8.40
CA THR A 65 7.85 8.93 6.98
C THR A 65 6.46 8.64 6.41
N VAL A 66 5.86 7.50 6.77
CA VAL A 66 4.49 7.17 6.36
C VAL A 66 3.50 8.22 6.89
N ALA A 67 3.61 8.59 8.17
CA ALA A 67 2.76 9.61 8.78
C ALA A 67 2.89 10.97 8.07
N ASN A 68 4.12 11.39 7.75
CA ASN A 68 4.38 12.64 7.02
C ASN A 68 3.73 12.64 5.64
N VAL A 69 3.87 11.54 4.89
CA VAL A 69 3.27 11.40 3.56
C VAL A 69 1.74 11.40 3.63
N LEU A 70 1.15 10.70 4.61
CA LEU A 70 -0.30 10.69 4.81
C LEU A 70 -0.84 12.05 5.28
N ALA A 71 -0.01 12.90 5.88
CA ALA A 71 -0.37 14.26 6.27
C ALA A 71 -0.34 15.26 5.08
N LEU A 72 0.19 14.86 3.92
CA LEU A 72 0.24 15.74 2.75
C LEU A 72 -1.16 16.16 2.28
N LYS A 73 -1.26 17.41 1.84
CA LYS A 73 -2.50 17.97 1.31
C LYS A 73 -2.96 17.17 0.09
N GLY A 74 -4.25 16.84 0.07
CA GLY A 74 -4.90 16.17 -1.06
C GLY A 74 -5.24 14.71 -0.81
N ILE A 75 -4.76 14.09 0.27
CA ILE A 75 -5.20 12.75 0.69
C ILE A 75 -6.37 12.91 1.66
N ASP A 76 -7.55 12.37 1.33
CA ASP A 76 -8.73 12.45 2.20
C ASP A 76 -8.62 11.47 3.38
N GLU A 77 -9.24 11.82 4.52
CA GLU A 77 -9.16 11.02 5.76
C GLU A 77 -9.70 9.60 5.60
N ASN A 78 -10.74 9.43 4.79
CA ASN A 78 -11.29 8.10 4.52
C ASN A 78 -10.23 7.23 3.83
N PHE A 79 -9.60 7.73 2.77
CA PHE A 79 -8.53 7.01 2.10
C PHE A 79 -7.31 6.78 2.99
N LYS A 80 -6.91 7.75 3.83
CA LYS A 80 -5.81 7.56 4.81
C LYS A 80 -6.08 6.36 5.72
N SER A 81 -7.30 6.24 6.23
CA SER A 81 -7.70 5.13 7.12
C SER A 81 -7.64 3.75 6.44
N GLN A 82 -7.70 3.72 5.11
CA GLN A 82 -7.63 2.49 4.32
C GLN A 82 -6.18 2.08 4.01
N ILE A 83 -5.19 2.96 4.20
CA ILE A 83 -3.80 2.68 3.82
C ILE A 83 -3.09 1.86 4.91
N LYS A 84 -2.43 0.80 4.48
CA LYS A 84 -1.49 0.03 5.29
C LYS A 84 -0.18 -0.14 4.53
N VAL A 85 0.94 0.20 5.17
CA VAL A 85 2.28 -0.09 4.63
C VAL A 85 2.85 -1.28 5.38
N VAL A 86 3.29 -2.29 4.64
CA VAL A 86 3.73 -3.57 5.19
C VAL A 86 5.04 -4.01 4.55
N LYS A 87 5.79 -4.85 5.28
CA LYS A 87 6.91 -5.59 4.70
C LYS A 87 6.37 -6.75 3.88
N HIS A 88 7.06 -7.10 2.80
CA HIS A 88 6.82 -8.38 2.14
C HIS A 88 6.90 -9.53 3.16
N ASN A 89 5.82 -10.28 3.30
CA ASN A 89 5.83 -11.54 4.02
C ASN A 89 5.81 -12.68 3.00
N ILE A 90 7.01 -13.12 2.62
CA ILE A 90 7.21 -14.21 1.68
C ILE A 90 7.41 -15.48 2.49
N ASP A 91 6.36 -15.97 3.15
CA ASP A 91 6.34 -17.34 3.65
C ASP A 91 5.41 -18.17 2.77
N PHE A 92 5.98 -18.83 1.77
CA PHE A 92 5.27 -19.76 0.89
C PHE A 92 5.15 -21.15 1.52
N ARG A 93 5.69 -21.37 2.72
CA ARG A 93 5.62 -22.67 3.38
C ARG A 93 4.27 -22.78 4.08
N ASN A 94 3.41 -23.60 3.50
CA ASN A 94 2.21 -24.09 4.16
C ASN A 94 2.64 -25.16 5.19
N ASN A 95 3.11 -24.72 6.37
CA ASN A 95 3.34 -25.63 7.48
C ASN A 95 2.02 -25.82 8.23
N GLU A 96 1.11 -26.59 7.62
CA GLU A 96 0.02 -27.29 8.32
C GLU A 96 0.49 -28.68 8.75
#